data_AF-A0A8B7Z9Q6-F1
#
_entry.id   AF-A0A8B7Z9Q6-F1
#
_cell.length_a   1.000
_cell.length_b   1.000
_cell.length_c   1.000
_cell.angle_alpha   90.00
_cell.angle_beta   90.00
_cell.angle_gamma   90.00
#
_symmetry.space_group_name_H-M   'P 1'
#
loop_
_entity.id
_entity.type
_entity.pdbx_description
1 polymer ?
#
loop_
_entity_poly.entity_id
_entity_poly.type
_entity_poly.pdbx_seq_one_letter_code
_entity_poly.pdbx_strand_id
1 'polypeptide(L)'
;MQDVMRTKQGFFALAGFPGVVDAIDCTYVRLYGAPLGNDEPLYVNRKGYHSINVPVVCDASFKMTNVVARWPGSTHDSAILHGSRPGEMFETGRSHRRVRVTVEQVFGQLKWKFPCLSLGLHVAPRRACQIIRACCVQYCKGAERA
;
A
#
# COMPACT_ATOMS: atom_id res chain seq x y z
N MET A 1 -20.29 -6.60 -11.68
CA MET A 1 -21.38 -5.88 -10.95
C MET A 1 -21.66 -6.50 -9.57
N GLN A 2 -21.54 -7.81 -9.38
CA GLN A 2 -21.76 -8.46 -8.06
C GLN A 2 -20.64 -8.19 -7.03
N ASP A 3 -19.37 -8.04 -7.45
CA ASP A 3 -18.25 -7.85 -6.52
C ASP A 3 -18.27 -6.51 -5.79
N VAL A 4 -18.66 -5.42 -6.47
CA VAL A 4 -18.73 -4.07 -5.89
C VAL A 4 -19.81 -3.96 -4.81
N MET A 5 -20.96 -4.61 -5.00
CA MET A 5 -22.01 -4.60 -3.98
C MET A 5 -21.58 -5.39 -2.73
N ARG A 6 -20.83 -6.48 -2.91
CA ARG A 6 -20.27 -7.27 -1.81
C ARG A 6 -19.23 -6.47 -1.02
N THR A 7 -18.31 -5.77 -1.67
CA THR A 7 -17.29 -4.96 -0.97
C THR A 7 -17.92 -3.80 -0.20
N LYS A 8 -18.93 -3.13 -0.78
CA LYS A 8 -19.72 -2.08 -0.10
C LYS A 8 -20.40 -2.59 1.17
N GLN A 9 -21.01 -3.78 1.12
CA GLN A 9 -21.58 -4.42 2.29
C GLN A 9 -20.51 -4.79 3.33
N GLY A 10 -19.34 -5.26 2.89
CA GLY A 10 -18.22 -5.61 3.77
C GLY A 10 -17.70 -4.39 4.55
N PHE A 11 -17.47 -3.26 3.88
CA PHE A 11 -17.03 -2.03 4.55
C PHE A 11 -18.13 -1.43 5.43
N PHE A 12 -19.40 -1.55 5.03
CA PHE A 12 -20.52 -1.17 5.88
C PHE A 12 -20.56 -2.01 7.17
N ALA A 13 -20.35 -3.33 7.09
CA ALA A 13 -20.28 -4.21 8.26
C ALA A 13 -19.07 -3.91 9.16
N LEU A 14 -17.90 -3.63 8.56
CA LEU A 14 -16.64 -3.42 9.28
C LEU A 14 -16.58 -2.03 9.94
N ALA A 15 -17.03 -1.01 9.24
CA ALA A 15 -16.82 0.39 9.64
C ALA A 15 -18.11 1.20 9.79
N GLY A 16 -19.26 0.70 9.35
CA GLY A 16 -20.55 1.41 9.37
C GLY A 16 -20.74 2.41 8.23
N PHE A 17 -19.84 2.41 7.23
CA PHE A 17 -19.85 3.41 6.16
C PHE A 17 -20.36 2.81 4.84
N PRO A 18 -21.53 3.26 4.34
CA PRO A 18 -22.06 2.78 3.08
C PRO A 18 -21.30 3.40 1.89
N GLY A 19 -21.21 2.67 0.79
CA GLY A 19 -20.63 3.19 -0.46
C GLY A 19 -19.11 3.06 -0.60
N VAL A 20 -18.39 2.63 0.44
CA VAL A 20 -16.94 2.40 0.42
C VAL A 20 -16.63 1.10 -0.35
N VAL A 21 -15.73 1.17 -1.33
CA VAL A 21 -15.36 0.01 -2.16
C VAL A 21 -13.99 -0.51 -1.86
N ASP A 22 -13.09 0.37 -1.48
CA ASP A 22 -11.71 0.04 -1.15
C ASP A 22 -11.14 0.99 -0.08
N ALA A 23 -10.06 0.53 0.53
CA ALA A 23 -9.22 1.27 1.44
C ALA A 23 -7.85 1.47 0.80
N ILE A 24 -7.35 2.71 0.81
CA ILE A 24 -6.03 3.06 0.29
C ILE A 24 -5.17 3.65 1.40
N ASP A 25 -3.91 3.21 1.47
CA ASP A 25 -2.88 3.85 2.28
C ASP A 25 -1.50 3.57 1.67
N CYS A 26 -0.50 4.29 2.16
CA CYS A 26 0.88 4.18 1.70
C CYS A 26 1.75 3.51 2.77
N THR A 27 2.70 2.69 2.32
CA THR A 27 3.74 2.14 3.19
C THR A 27 5.12 2.39 2.62
N TYR A 28 6.08 2.73 3.50
CA TYR A 28 7.47 2.91 3.11
C TYR A 28 8.22 1.58 3.23
N VAL A 29 8.91 1.19 2.16
CA VAL A 29 9.88 0.09 2.15
C VAL A 29 11.27 0.69 2.15
N ARG A 30 12.07 0.37 3.18
CA ARG A 30 13.39 0.96 3.38
C ARG A 30 14.39 0.45 2.34
N LEU A 31 15.21 1.35 1.82
CA LEU A 31 16.37 1.02 0.99
C LEU A 31 17.62 1.19 1.86
N TYR A 32 18.31 0.10 2.19
CA TYR A 32 19.48 0.16 3.06
C TYR A 32 20.75 0.07 2.23
N GLY A 33 21.61 1.09 2.32
CA GLY A 33 22.87 1.12 1.57
C GLY A 33 22.68 0.97 0.06
N ALA A 34 21.51 1.34 -0.46
CA ALA A 34 21.21 1.22 -1.88
C ALA A 34 22.11 2.17 -2.70
N PRO A 35 22.58 1.76 -3.88
CA PRO A 35 23.33 2.65 -4.77
C PRO A 35 22.36 3.63 -5.43
N LEU A 36 22.11 4.77 -4.78
CA LEU A 36 21.16 5.81 -5.24
C LEU A 36 21.80 6.85 -6.15
N GLY A 37 23.12 7.02 -6.08
CA GLY A 37 23.85 8.01 -6.88
C GLY A 37 23.32 9.43 -6.66
N ASN A 38 23.24 10.22 -7.73
CA ASN A 38 22.76 11.61 -7.70
C ASN A 38 21.27 11.73 -7.37
N ASP A 39 20.50 10.65 -7.50
CA ASP A 39 19.07 10.61 -7.21
C ASP A 39 18.76 10.37 -5.73
N GLU A 40 19.79 10.21 -4.87
CA GLU A 40 19.65 9.96 -3.43
C GLU A 40 18.59 10.84 -2.73
N PRO A 41 18.55 12.18 -2.95
CA PRO A 41 17.59 13.05 -2.28
C PRO A 41 16.13 12.72 -2.60
N LEU A 42 15.86 12.12 -3.77
CA LEU A 42 14.51 11.70 -4.16
C LEU A 42 13.99 10.57 -3.27
N TYR A 43 14.87 9.76 -2.69
CA TYR A 43 14.46 8.59 -1.90
C TYR A 43 14.36 8.88 -0.41
N VAL A 44 14.79 10.06 0.06
CA VAL A 44 14.68 10.46 1.46
C VAL A 44 13.24 10.82 1.81
N ASN A 45 12.64 10.10 2.75
CA ASN A 45 11.30 10.40 3.23
C ASN A 45 11.28 11.43 4.37
N ARG A 46 10.08 11.81 4.82
CA ARG A 46 9.88 12.72 5.97
C ARG A 46 10.47 12.25 7.30
N LYS A 47 10.86 10.97 7.41
CA LYS A 47 11.51 10.38 8.59
C LYS A 47 13.03 10.32 8.46
N GLY A 48 13.60 10.88 7.38
CA GLY A 48 15.05 11.01 7.19
C GLY A 48 15.75 9.73 6.72
N TYR A 49 15.05 8.76 6.14
CA TYR A 49 15.67 7.56 5.58
C TYR A 49 15.26 7.26 4.14
N HIS A 50 16.14 6.58 3.41
CA HIS A 50 15.88 6.17 2.03
C HIS A 50 14.79 5.11 1.94
N SER A 51 13.82 5.31 1.05
CA SER A 51 12.70 4.40 0.89
C SER A 51 12.02 4.50 -0.47
N ILE A 52 11.25 3.47 -0.79
CA ILE A 52 10.20 3.49 -1.81
C ILE A 52 8.87 3.71 -1.10
N ASN A 53 8.08 4.68 -1.56
CA ASN A 53 6.70 4.87 -1.12
C ASN A 53 5.78 3.96 -1.96
N VAL A 54 5.01 3.11 -1.28
CA VAL A 54 4.19 2.06 -1.89
C VAL A 54 2.73 2.24 -1.46
N PRO A 55 1.91 2.95 -2.26
CA PRO A 55 0.45 2.90 -2.12
C PRO A 55 -0.07 1.49 -2.41
N VAL A 56 -0.99 1.05 -1.57
CA VAL A 56 -1.74 -0.19 -1.71
C VAL A 56 -3.22 0.10 -1.54
N VAL A 57 -4.01 -0.55 -2.38
CA VAL A 57 -5.47 -0.57 -2.29
C VAL A 57 -5.91 -1.97 -1.87
N CYS A 58 -6.82 -2.08 -0.91
CA CYS A 58 -7.41 -3.34 -0.50
C CYS A 58 -8.92 -3.24 -0.29
N ASP A 59 -9.61 -4.37 -0.39
CA ASP A 59 -11.03 -4.48 -0.09
C ASP A 59 -11.29 -4.77 1.41
N ALA A 60 -12.57 -4.88 1.78
CA ALA A 60 -13.02 -5.19 3.13
C ALA A 60 -12.61 -6.60 3.62
N SER A 61 -12.19 -7.48 2.71
CA SER A 61 -11.74 -8.84 2.98
C SER A 61 -10.22 -8.94 3.11
N PHE A 62 -9.53 -7.81 3.27
CA PHE A 62 -8.06 -7.72 3.36
C PHE A 62 -7.34 -8.17 2.08
N LYS A 63 -8.04 -8.26 0.94
CA LYS A 63 -7.42 -8.62 -0.33
C LYS A 63 -6.88 -7.36 -0.99
N MET A 64 -5.61 -7.38 -1.35
CA MET A 64 -5.02 -6.30 -2.13
C MET A 64 -5.56 -6.34 -3.57
N THR A 65 -6.11 -5.22 -4.03
CA THR A 65 -6.66 -5.06 -5.38
C THR A 65 -5.70 -4.30 -6.29
N ASN A 66 -4.88 -3.41 -5.72
CA ASN A 66 -3.88 -2.65 -6.47
C ASN A 66 -2.62 -2.38 -5.62
N VAL A 67 -1.47 -2.33 -6.27
CA VAL A 67 -0.19 -1.96 -5.67
C VAL A 67 0.67 -1.20 -6.67
N VAL A 68 1.24 -0.09 -6.23
CA VAL A 68 2.16 0.71 -7.06
C VAL A 68 3.48 0.91 -6.31
N ALA A 69 4.49 0.12 -6.66
CA ALA A 69 5.84 0.24 -6.10
C ALA A 69 6.76 0.96 -7.09
N ARG A 70 6.70 2.29 -7.10
CA ARG A 70 7.58 3.13 -7.95
C ARG A 70 7.89 4.51 -7.38
N TRP A 71 7.15 4.96 -6.37
CA TRP A 71 7.28 6.32 -5.90
C TRP A 71 8.52 6.47 -5.03
N PRO A 72 9.40 7.45 -5.31
CA PRO A 72 10.51 7.77 -4.42
C PRO A 72 10.01 8.17 -3.02
N GLY A 73 10.81 7.91 -1.98
CA GLY A 73 10.45 8.17 -0.59
C GLY A 73 10.11 9.62 -0.27
N SER A 74 10.59 10.59 -1.06
CA SER A 74 10.24 12.01 -0.91
C SER A 74 8.83 12.36 -1.40
N THR A 75 8.18 11.45 -2.14
CA THR A 75 6.85 11.68 -2.70
C THR A 75 5.81 11.72 -1.58
N HIS A 76 5.09 12.84 -1.48
CA HIS A 76 4.07 13.03 -0.47
C HIS A 76 2.85 12.13 -0.72
N ASP A 77 2.32 11.50 0.34
CA ASP A 77 1.19 10.57 0.24
C ASP A 77 -0.02 11.22 -0.44
N SER A 78 -0.32 12.50 -0.16
CA SER A 78 -1.42 13.19 -0.83
C SER A 78 -1.23 13.30 -2.34
N ALA A 79 0.00 13.54 -2.83
CA ALA A 79 0.25 13.63 -4.26
C ALA A 79 0.01 12.28 -4.96
N ILE A 80 0.35 11.19 -4.29
CA ILE A 80 0.11 9.83 -4.78
C ILE A 80 -1.39 9.55 -4.83
N LEU A 81 -2.10 9.80 -3.72
CA LEU A 81 -3.51 9.48 -3.56
C LEU A 81 -4.43 10.28 -4.50
N HIS A 82 -4.09 11.54 -4.80
CA HIS A 82 -4.84 12.35 -5.78
C HIS A 82 -4.48 12.03 -7.24
N GLY A 83 -3.27 11.55 -7.50
CA GLY A 83 -2.76 11.29 -8.87
C GLY A 83 -3.03 9.88 -9.41
N SER A 84 -3.29 8.89 -8.56
CA SER A 84 -3.72 7.55 -8.97
C SER A 84 -5.22 7.54 -9.29
N ARG A 85 -5.58 7.27 -10.56
CA ARG A 85 -6.98 7.35 -11.07
C ARG A 85 -8.03 6.55 -10.22
N PRO A 86 -9.31 7.01 -10.22
CA PRO A 86 -10.28 6.78 -9.15
C PRO A 86 -11.61 6.13 -9.58
N GLY A 87 -12.36 5.53 -8.64
CA GLY A 87 -13.72 5.06 -8.87
C GLY A 87 -14.39 4.61 -7.58
N GLU A 88 -15.27 5.46 -7.05
CA GLU A 88 -16.05 5.33 -5.80
C GLU A 88 -15.34 5.81 -4.51
N MET A 89 -15.63 7.08 -4.17
CA MET A 89 -15.40 7.74 -2.87
C MET A 89 -14.03 7.56 -2.22
N PHE A 90 -13.08 8.39 -2.65
CA PHE A 90 -12.05 8.89 -1.72
C PHE A 90 -12.61 10.11 -0.98
N GLU A 91 -13.34 9.88 0.11
CA GLU A 91 -13.67 10.98 1.03
C GLU A 91 -12.58 11.11 2.09
N THR A 92 -11.64 12.02 1.83
CA THR A 92 -10.66 12.51 2.82
C THR A 92 -11.39 13.28 3.92
N GLY A 93 -11.96 12.56 4.87
CA GLY A 93 -12.70 13.11 6.01
C GLY A 93 -12.65 12.16 7.21
N ARG A 94 -12.85 12.70 8.42
CA ARG A 94 -12.61 12.07 9.74
C ARG A 94 -13.26 10.70 9.98
N SER A 95 -14.13 10.22 9.09
CA SER A 95 -14.72 8.88 9.03
C SER A 95 -13.72 7.74 8.71
N HIS A 96 -12.47 8.08 8.37
CA HIS A 96 -11.44 7.19 7.79
C HIS A 96 -10.82 6.13 8.72
N ARG A 97 -10.88 6.27 10.05
CA ARG A 97 -10.01 5.48 10.95
C ARG A 97 -10.23 3.97 10.82
N ARG A 98 -11.49 3.52 10.77
CA ARG A 98 -11.82 2.09 10.73
C ARG A 98 -11.56 1.45 9.37
N VAL A 99 -11.83 2.15 8.28
CA VAL A 99 -11.52 1.70 6.91
C VAL A 99 -10.00 1.64 6.70
N ARG A 100 -9.27 2.62 7.24
CA ARG A 100 -7.80 2.67 7.20
C ARG A 100 -7.14 1.53 7.99
N VAL A 101 -7.75 1.11 9.11
CA VAL A 101 -7.25 -0.05 9.86
C VAL A 101 -7.18 -1.30 8.98
N THR A 102 -8.08 -1.46 8.00
CA THR A 102 -8.04 -2.61 7.08
C THR A 102 -6.73 -2.67 6.28
N VAL A 103 -6.34 -1.57 5.64
CA VAL A 103 -5.09 -1.51 4.87
C VAL A 103 -3.85 -1.53 5.76
N GLU A 104 -3.91 -0.94 6.96
CA GLU A 104 -2.83 -1.05 7.95
C GLU A 104 -2.61 -2.50 8.42
N GLN A 105 -3.70 -3.27 8.59
CA GLN A 105 -3.62 -4.69 8.92
C GLN A 105 -3.04 -5.51 7.76
N VAL A 106 -3.41 -5.19 6.51
CA VAL A 106 -2.77 -5.80 5.31
C VAL A 106 -1.28 -5.54 5.31
N PHE A 107 -0.83 -4.32 5.65
CA PHE A 107 0.60 -4.04 5.77
C PHE A 107 1.28 -4.86 6.86
N GLY A 108 0.63 -5.03 8.01
CA GLY A 108 1.13 -5.90 9.08
C GLY A 108 1.33 -7.33 8.59
N GLN A 109 0.32 -7.92 7.96
CA GLN A 109 0.39 -9.29 7.43
C GLN A 109 1.44 -9.43 6.32
N LEU A 110 1.50 -8.47 5.39
CA LEU A 110 2.45 -8.45 4.29
C LEU A 110 3.89 -8.40 4.81
N LYS A 111 4.18 -7.50 5.76
CA LYS A 111 5.53 -7.34 6.33
C LYS A 111 5.92 -8.48 7.27
N TRP A 112 4.95 -9.13 7.91
CA TRP A 112 5.18 -10.36 8.68
C TRP A 112 5.55 -11.52 7.75
N LYS A 113 4.80 -11.70 6.65
CA LYS A 113 5.05 -12.77 5.66
C LYS A 113 6.33 -12.54 4.87
N PHE A 114 6.67 -11.29 4.57
CA PHE A 114 7.87 -10.89 3.84
C PHE A 114 8.72 -9.92 4.67
N PRO A 115 9.55 -10.44 5.59
CA PRO A 115 10.38 -9.60 6.47
C PRO A 115 11.31 -8.64 5.73
N CYS A 116 11.69 -8.94 4.49
CA CYS A 116 12.48 -8.05 3.65
C CYS A 116 11.82 -6.67 3.42
N LEU A 117 10.49 -6.57 3.50
CA LEU A 117 9.75 -5.31 3.40
C LEU A 117 9.75 -4.51 4.71
N SER A 118 10.03 -5.16 5.84
CA SER A 118 10.13 -4.54 7.17
C SER A 118 11.58 -4.14 7.50
N LEU A 119 12.51 -5.07 7.26
CA LEU A 119 13.94 -4.92 7.55
C LEU A 119 14.62 -3.95 6.58
N GLY A 120 14.14 -3.92 5.33
CA GLY A 120 14.71 -3.09 4.27
C GLY A 120 15.48 -3.92 3.25
N LEU A 121 15.69 -3.32 2.08
CA LEU A 121 16.27 -3.95 0.91
C LEU A 121 17.63 -3.34 0.59
N HIS A 122 18.65 -4.20 0.44
CA HIS A 122 20.01 -3.83 0.07
C HIS A 122 20.22 -3.94 -1.45
N VAL A 123 19.36 -3.27 -2.22
CA VAL A 123 19.40 -3.34 -3.69
C VAL A 123 19.06 -1.98 -4.30
N ALA A 124 19.43 -1.78 -5.55
CA ALA A 124 19.06 -0.59 -6.31
C ALA A 124 17.52 -0.40 -6.38
N PRO A 125 17.01 0.85 -6.44
CA PRO A 125 15.57 1.15 -6.44
C PRO A 125 14.74 0.34 -7.44
N ARG A 126 15.25 0.16 -8.67
CA ARG A 126 14.56 -0.62 -9.71
C ARG A 126 14.32 -2.07 -9.28
N ARG A 127 15.33 -2.71 -8.67
CA ARG A 127 15.23 -4.08 -8.19
C ARG A 127 14.38 -4.17 -6.93
N ALA A 128 14.45 -3.17 -6.05
CA ALA A 128 13.56 -3.07 -4.90
C ALA A 128 12.08 -3.03 -5.33
N CYS A 129 11.74 -2.22 -6.34
CA CYS A 129 10.38 -2.15 -6.88
C CYS A 129 9.88 -3.51 -7.40
N GLN A 130 10.75 -4.28 -8.07
CA GLN A 130 10.42 -5.63 -8.55
C GLN A 130 10.15 -6.60 -7.40
N ILE A 131 11.01 -6.59 -6.36
CA ILE A 131 10.84 -7.42 -5.17
C ILE A 131 9.54 -7.08 -4.46
N ILE A 132 9.25 -5.79 -4.24
CA ILE A 132 8.02 -5.33 -3.59
C ILE A 132 6.79 -5.85 -4.37
N ARG A 133 6.76 -5.67 -5.70
CA ARG A 133 5.66 -6.17 -6.53
C ARG A 133 5.53 -7.69 -6.43
N ALA A 134 6.64 -8.42 -6.45
CA ALA A 134 6.62 -9.88 -6.32
C ALA A 134 6.05 -10.33 -4.97
N CYS A 135 6.44 -9.70 -3.85
CA CYS A 135 5.89 -9.98 -2.52
C CYS A 135 4.38 -9.72 -2.49
N CYS A 136 3.92 -8.60 -3.03
CA CYS A 136 2.50 -8.26 -3.09
C CYS A 136 1.68 -9.25 -3.93
N VAL A 137 2.19 -9.68 -5.08
CA VAL A 137 1.52 -10.69 -5.92
C VAL A 137 1.47 -12.05 -5.21
N GLN A 138 2.56 -12.46 -4.55
CA GLN A 138 2.60 -13.71 -3.77
C GLN A 138 1.68 -13.67 -2.55
N TYR A 139 1.52 -12.51 -1.91
CA TYR A 139 0.54 -12.31 -0.84
C TYR A 139 -0.87 -12.61 -1.35
N CYS A 140 -1.26 -12.01 -2.48
CA CYS A 140 -2.59 -12.20 -3.09
C CYS A 140 -2.87 -13.67 -3.46
N LYS A 141 -1.87 -14.36 -4.04
CA LYS A 141 -2.00 -15.78 -4.42
C LYS A 141 -2.07 -16.73 -3.23
N GLY A 142 -1.51 -16.34 -2.08
CA GLY A 142 -1.54 -17.14 -0.86
C GLY A 142 -2.86 -17.06 -0.09
N ALA A 143 -3.64 -15.99 -0.31
CA ALA A 143 -4.94 -15.79 0.34
C ALA A 143 -6.05 -16.72 -0.22
N GLU A 144 -5.82 -17.34 -1.38
CA GLU A 144 -6.80 -18.23 -2.05
C GLU A 144 -6.61 -19.72 -1.69
N ARG A 145 -5.68 -20.04 -0.77
CA ARG A 145 -5.33 -21.42 -0.38
C ARG A 145 -5.56 -21.73 1.10
N ALA A 146 -6.36 -20.94 1.80
CA ALA A 146 -6.72 -21.12 3.21
C ALA A 146 -8.22 -21.40 3.34
#